data_AF-A0AA35TF20-F1
#
_entry.id   AF-A0AA35TF20-F1
#
_cell.length_a   1.000
_cell.length_b   1.000
_cell.length_c   1.000
_cell.angle_alpha   90.00
_cell.angle_beta   90.00
_cell.angle_gamma   90.00
#
_symmetry.space_group_name_H-M   'P 1'
#
loop_
_entity.id
_entity.type
_entity.pdbx_description
1 polymer ?
#
loop_
_entity_poly.entity_id
_entity_poly.type
_entity_poly.pdbx_seq_one_letter_code
_entity_poly.pdbx_strand_id
1 'polypeptide(L)'
;MTTTLFFSENVNHVFRKPCWFDEAVFFLQDVMIELYRKNIWRDAKTVNVLATACLSPVTKIMGAALRFFLTEEEDGGEAESESSDESDTESRALRDMVLSRQTVKSGRKRERKVARARAVLKKQQKKRKGPAAGRFLALHLIHDPQDFAEKLFKRLERATEKFEIRLLMMALISRLTGIHQVFLFNLYPFLQRYLQPHQKEVTKVMTYLAQASHELVPPEVLEPVVKAVANNFITERNNRDAIAMGLNTVREVCVRCPLVMTKELLADLAGYKTYRDKGVVMAARSLVQLYRSVRPELLRRKDKGQPMEGGVQRAPEYGELVAEQHVPGMELVDIPSEPEEDVATDVSESDSEWIDVHHSSDEDSACVKLREKERERETRKREMMVEGMGTSQTSASN
;
A
#
# COMPACT_ATOMS: atom_id res chain seq x y z
N MET A 1 -0.44 -68.76 36.76
CA MET A 1 -1.66 -68.14 36.24
C MET A 1 -1.78 -66.76 36.85
N THR A 2 -1.21 -65.75 36.21
CA THR A 2 -1.36 -64.33 36.55
C THR A 2 -0.93 -63.55 35.31
N THR A 3 -1.86 -63.39 34.37
CA THR A 3 -1.69 -62.57 33.18
C THR A 3 -2.42 -61.26 33.42
N THR A 4 -1.68 -60.23 33.79
CA THR A 4 -2.15 -58.85 33.89
C THR A 4 -2.34 -58.32 32.47
N LEU A 5 -3.60 -58.22 32.04
CA LEU A 5 -3.98 -57.66 30.75
C LEU A 5 -3.88 -56.13 30.77
N PHE A 6 -3.21 -55.62 29.75
CA PHE A 6 -3.18 -54.23 29.30
C PHE A 6 -4.60 -53.64 29.23
N PHE A 7 -4.83 -52.53 29.92
CA PHE A 7 -5.93 -51.62 29.63
C PHE A 7 -5.33 -50.30 29.11
N SER A 8 -5.20 -50.21 27.79
CA SER A 8 -4.89 -48.99 27.06
C SER A 8 -5.90 -48.87 25.93
N GLU A 9 -7.11 -48.43 26.26
CA GLU A 9 -8.13 -48.08 25.27
C GLU A 9 -8.24 -46.56 25.15
N ASN A 10 -7.45 -46.04 24.21
CA ASN A 10 -7.87 -45.10 23.16
C ASN A 10 -9.26 -44.45 23.34
N VAL A 11 -9.32 -43.37 24.12
CA VAL A 11 -10.45 -42.41 24.09
C VAL A 11 -10.10 -41.27 23.13
N ASN A 12 -10.14 -41.55 21.83
CA ASN A 12 -10.19 -40.53 20.78
C ASN A 12 -11.29 -40.93 19.79
N HIS A 13 -12.53 -40.93 20.29
CA HIS A 13 -13.70 -41.13 19.46
C HIS A 13 -13.97 -39.86 18.65
N VAL A 14 -13.60 -39.98 17.38
CA VAL A 14 -13.86 -39.11 16.24
C VAL A 14 -15.32 -38.62 16.21
N PHE A 15 -15.57 -37.37 16.60
CA PHE A 15 -16.72 -36.62 16.10
C PHE A 15 -16.44 -36.25 14.64
N ARG A 16 -16.83 -37.14 13.70
CA ARG A 16 -16.88 -36.77 12.28
C ARG A 16 -17.97 -35.70 12.14
N LYS A 17 -17.55 -34.46 11.87
CA LYS A 17 -18.49 -33.36 11.60
C LYS A 17 -19.43 -33.77 10.47
N PRO A 18 -20.72 -33.44 10.54
CA PRO A 18 -21.64 -33.73 9.46
C PRO A 18 -21.23 -33.00 8.18
N CYS A 19 -21.36 -33.62 6.99
CA CYS A 19 -21.01 -32.96 5.72
C CYS A 19 -21.76 -31.63 5.48
N TRP A 20 -22.96 -31.47 6.04
CA TRP A 20 -23.72 -30.21 5.94
C TRP A 20 -23.09 -29.07 6.75
N PHE A 21 -22.26 -29.38 7.75
CA PHE A 21 -21.58 -28.37 8.55
C PHE A 21 -20.57 -27.59 7.72
N ASP A 22 -19.77 -28.27 6.90
CA ASP A 22 -18.74 -27.61 6.08
C ASP A 22 -19.37 -26.79 4.95
N GLU A 23 -20.48 -27.25 4.35
CA GLU A 23 -21.24 -26.48 3.36
C GLU A 23 -21.95 -25.26 4.01
N ALA A 24 -22.44 -25.38 5.24
CA ALA A 24 -23.00 -24.24 5.97
C ALA A 24 -21.95 -23.19 6.33
N VAL A 25 -20.74 -23.60 6.74
CA VAL A 25 -19.62 -22.69 7.02
C VAL A 25 -19.18 -21.99 5.72
N PHE A 26 -19.13 -22.72 4.61
CA PHE A 26 -18.83 -22.16 3.30
C PHE A 26 -19.85 -21.09 2.89
N PHE A 27 -21.16 -21.38 3.01
CA PHE A 27 -22.20 -20.40 2.71
C PHE A 27 -22.13 -19.17 3.62
N LEU A 28 -21.89 -19.35 4.92
CA LEU A 28 -21.76 -18.23 5.86
C LEU A 28 -20.56 -17.33 5.48
N GLN A 29 -19.44 -17.94 5.09
CA GLN A 29 -18.26 -17.20 4.63
C GLN A 29 -18.57 -16.37 3.37
N ASP A 30 -19.27 -16.95 2.39
CA ASP A 30 -19.63 -16.23 1.17
C ASP A 30 -20.54 -15.02 1.48
N VAL A 31 -21.49 -15.20 2.40
CA VAL A 31 -22.33 -14.08 2.90
C VAL A 31 -21.47 -13.00 3.56
N MET A 32 -20.49 -13.37 4.40
CA MET A 32 -19.58 -12.41 5.02
C MET A 32 -18.75 -11.64 3.98
N ILE A 33 -18.25 -12.32 2.95
CA ILE A 33 -17.51 -11.72 1.84
C ILE A 33 -18.38 -10.72 1.08
N GLU A 34 -19.63 -11.06 0.77
CA GLU A 34 -20.56 -10.15 0.11
C GLU A 34 -20.90 -8.91 0.95
N LEU A 35 -21.12 -9.09 2.25
CA LEU A 35 -21.42 -7.99 3.17
C LEU A 35 -20.22 -7.05 3.34
N TYR A 36 -19.01 -7.60 3.31
CA TYR A 36 -17.78 -6.80 3.31
C TYR A 36 -17.65 -5.98 2.02
N ARG A 37 -17.87 -6.59 0.84
CA ARG A 37 -17.87 -5.90 -0.48
C ARG A 37 -18.93 -4.81 -0.58
N LYS A 38 -20.11 -5.03 0.02
CA LYS A 38 -21.20 -4.04 0.10
C LYS A 38 -20.93 -2.93 1.13
N ASN A 39 -19.76 -2.95 1.80
CA ASN A 39 -19.35 -1.99 2.82
C ASN A 39 -20.26 -1.94 4.06
N ILE A 40 -20.97 -3.03 4.35
CA ILE A 40 -21.89 -3.12 5.49
C ILE A 40 -21.14 -3.62 6.73
N TRP A 41 -20.29 -4.65 6.58
CA TRP A 41 -19.56 -5.31 7.67
C TRP A 41 -18.05 -5.14 7.56
N ARG A 42 -17.56 -3.90 7.72
CA ARG A 42 -16.13 -3.55 7.69
C ARG A 42 -15.52 -3.48 9.10
N ASP A 43 -15.59 -4.58 9.82
CA ASP A 43 -15.06 -4.65 11.19
C ASP A 43 -13.79 -5.51 11.24
N ALA A 44 -12.89 -5.21 12.18
CA ALA A 44 -11.75 -6.08 12.44
C ALA A 44 -12.19 -7.51 12.78
N LYS A 45 -13.31 -7.67 13.52
CA LYS A 45 -13.82 -8.99 13.88
C LYS A 45 -14.20 -9.84 12.67
N THR A 46 -14.86 -9.26 11.67
CA THR A 46 -15.29 -10.01 10.48
C THR A 46 -14.08 -10.43 9.64
N VAL A 47 -13.11 -9.54 9.48
CA VAL A 47 -11.84 -9.84 8.80
C VAL A 47 -11.07 -10.95 9.51
N ASN A 48 -10.97 -10.92 10.83
CA ASN A 48 -10.23 -11.95 11.57
C ASN A 48 -10.94 -13.31 11.53
N VAL A 49 -12.28 -13.36 11.49
CA VAL A 49 -13.02 -14.60 11.21
C VAL A 49 -12.67 -15.13 9.81
N LEU A 50 -12.62 -14.26 8.80
CA LEU A 50 -12.19 -14.65 7.44
C LEU A 50 -10.72 -15.09 7.40
N ALA A 51 -9.84 -14.48 8.20
CA ALA A 51 -8.44 -14.92 8.35
C ALA A 51 -8.36 -16.34 8.96
N THR A 52 -9.21 -16.67 9.95
CA THR A 52 -9.27 -18.05 10.46
C THR A 52 -9.77 -19.04 9.40
N ALA A 53 -10.65 -18.62 8.49
CA ALA A 53 -11.12 -19.45 7.38
C ALA A 53 -9.99 -19.82 6.39
N CYS A 54 -8.97 -18.94 6.23
CA CYS A 54 -7.75 -19.25 5.47
C CYS A 54 -6.93 -20.41 6.07
N LEU A 55 -7.09 -20.72 7.36
CA LEU A 55 -6.38 -21.82 8.02
C LEU A 55 -7.19 -23.12 8.07
N SER A 56 -8.43 -23.11 7.54
CA SER A 56 -9.34 -24.24 7.57
C SER A 56 -8.80 -25.45 6.79
N PRO A 57 -9.14 -26.69 7.19
CA PRO A 57 -8.72 -27.90 6.47
C PRO A 57 -9.43 -28.08 5.13
N VAL A 58 -10.57 -27.41 4.92
CA VAL A 58 -11.41 -27.54 3.73
C VAL A 58 -10.92 -26.58 2.65
N THR A 59 -10.48 -27.15 1.53
CA THR A 59 -9.87 -26.38 0.42
C THR A 59 -10.80 -25.36 -0.24
N LYS A 60 -12.12 -25.64 -0.28
CA LYS A 60 -13.13 -24.70 -0.82
C LYS A 60 -13.22 -23.42 0.02
N ILE A 61 -13.40 -23.58 1.34
CA ILE A 61 -13.49 -22.51 2.35
C ILE A 61 -12.22 -21.66 2.29
N MET A 62 -11.07 -22.32 2.39
CA MET A 62 -9.78 -21.65 2.31
C MET A 62 -9.57 -20.93 0.97
N GLY A 63 -9.89 -21.57 -0.16
CA GLY A 63 -9.73 -20.98 -1.49
C GLY A 63 -10.57 -19.72 -1.67
N ALA A 64 -11.81 -19.70 -1.18
CA ALA A 64 -12.65 -18.50 -1.18
C ALA A 64 -12.10 -17.40 -0.28
N ALA A 65 -11.56 -17.75 0.90
CA ALA A 65 -11.00 -16.78 1.84
C ALA A 65 -9.70 -16.15 1.30
N LEU A 66 -8.83 -16.96 0.70
CA LEU A 66 -7.60 -16.48 0.07
C LEU A 66 -7.91 -15.53 -1.10
N ARG A 67 -8.90 -15.88 -1.93
CA ARG A 67 -9.34 -15.00 -3.04
C ARG A 67 -9.91 -13.69 -2.53
N PHE A 68 -10.67 -13.71 -1.45
CA PHE A 68 -11.20 -12.49 -0.83
C PHE A 68 -10.08 -11.48 -0.49
N PHE A 69 -9.04 -11.90 0.25
CA PHE A 69 -7.92 -11.02 0.60
C PHE A 69 -7.08 -10.57 -0.61
N LEU A 70 -7.15 -11.31 -1.73
CA LEU A 70 -6.39 -10.97 -2.94
C LEU A 70 -7.16 -10.02 -3.87
N THR A 71 -8.46 -10.26 -4.07
CA THR A 71 -9.35 -9.53 -4.99
C THR A 71 -9.77 -8.16 -4.48
N GLU A 72 -9.75 -7.91 -3.17
CA GLU A 72 -10.09 -6.58 -2.62
C GLU A 72 -9.25 -5.42 -3.16
N GLU A 73 -8.05 -5.70 -3.66
CA GLU A 73 -7.20 -4.68 -4.30
C GLU A 73 -7.52 -4.47 -5.79
N GLU A 74 -8.05 -5.49 -6.48
CA GLU A 74 -8.40 -5.40 -7.90
C GLU A 74 -9.63 -4.51 -8.10
N ASP A 75 -10.68 -4.68 -7.28
CA ASP A 75 -11.87 -3.82 -7.29
C ASP A 75 -11.56 -2.36 -6.87
N GLY A 76 -10.41 -2.15 -6.22
CA GLY A 76 -9.88 -0.83 -5.88
C GLY A 76 -9.09 -0.16 -7.00
N GLY A 77 -8.50 -0.95 -7.92
CA GLY A 77 -7.66 -0.48 -9.02
C GLY A 77 -8.35 -0.45 -10.39
N GLU A 78 -9.28 -1.38 -10.67
CA GLU A 78 -9.96 -1.47 -11.98
C GLU A 78 -10.98 -0.34 -12.19
N ALA A 79 -11.59 0.16 -11.11
CA ALA A 79 -12.46 1.33 -11.20
C ALA A 79 -11.71 2.65 -11.50
N GLU A 80 -10.37 2.66 -11.41
CA GLU A 80 -9.55 3.83 -11.78
C GLU A 80 -8.74 3.63 -13.07
N SER A 81 -8.43 2.40 -13.51
CA SER A 81 -7.57 2.17 -14.69
C SER A 81 -8.29 2.28 -16.04
N GLU A 82 -9.58 1.95 -16.12
CA GLU A 82 -10.36 2.02 -17.38
C GLU A 82 -10.68 3.46 -17.83
N SER A 83 -10.36 4.47 -17.01
CA SER A 83 -10.58 5.89 -17.32
C SER A 83 -9.29 6.74 -17.27
N SER A 84 -8.12 6.13 -17.06
CA SER A 84 -6.89 6.90 -16.78
C SER A 84 -6.16 7.41 -18.02
N ASP A 85 -6.23 6.73 -19.17
CA ASP A 85 -5.33 7.08 -20.29
C ASP A 85 -5.84 8.30 -21.11
N GLU A 86 -7.16 8.46 -21.24
CA GLU A 86 -7.74 9.67 -21.86
C GLU A 86 -7.85 10.85 -20.87
N SER A 87 -8.03 10.58 -19.57
CA SER A 87 -8.19 11.65 -18.58
C SER A 87 -6.87 12.25 -18.10
N ASP A 88 -5.75 11.51 -18.10
CA ASP A 88 -4.44 12.05 -17.73
C ASP A 88 -3.80 12.87 -18.88
N THR A 89 -4.05 12.51 -20.13
CA THR A 89 -3.64 13.30 -21.30
C THR A 89 -4.40 14.62 -21.36
N GLU A 90 -5.73 14.61 -21.15
CA GLU A 90 -6.53 15.83 -21.01
C GLU A 90 -6.12 16.66 -19.78
N SER A 91 -5.86 16.03 -18.64
CA SER A 91 -5.44 16.72 -17.42
C SER A 91 -4.07 17.39 -17.57
N ARG A 92 -3.12 16.76 -18.29
CA ARG A 92 -1.82 17.33 -18.63
C ARG A 92 -1.98 18.51 -19.60
N ALA A 93 -2.77 18.37 -20.65
CA ALA A 93 -3.05 19.46 -21.59
C ALA A 93 -3.73 20.66 -20.90
N LEU A 94 -4.64 20.41 -19.94
CA LEU A 94 -5.27 21.45 -19.13
C LEU A 94 -4.30 22.11 -18.16
N ARG A 95 -3.33 21.38 -17.59
CA ARG A 95 -2.26 21.95 -16.75
C ARG A 95 -1.30 22.81 -17.58
N ASP A 96 -0.90 22.35 -18.75
CA ASP A 96 -0.06 23.11 -19.69
C ASP A 96 -0.77 24.38 -20.19
N MET A 97 -2.09 24.33 -20.40
CA MET A 97 -2.89 25.51 -20.75
C MET A 97 -2.98 26.54 -19.60
N VAL A 98 -2.87 26.11 -18.35
CA VAL A 98 -2.80 26.99 -17.17
C VAL A 98 -1.39 27.56 -16.98
N LEU A 99 -0.33 26.78 -17.24
CA LEU A 99 1.08 27.16 -17.06
C LEU A 99 1.62 28.07 -18.18
N SER A 100 1.24 27.81 -19.44
CA SER A 100 1.62 28.62 -20.62
C SER A 100 1.12 30.07 -20.61
N ARG A 101 0.46 30.49 -19.52
CA ARG A 101 -0.24 31.77 -19.39
C ARG A 101 0.54 32.84 -18.62
N GLN A 102 1.74 32.54 -18.11
CA GLN A 102 2.54 33.51 -17.37
C GLN A 102 3.08 34.67 -18.25
N THR A 103 3.02 34.56 -19.58
CA THR A 103 3.77 35.47 -20.47
C THR A 103 2.92 36.39 -21.37
N VAL A 104 1.57 36.37 -21.34
CA VAL A 104 0.74 37.20 -22.27
C VAL A 104 -0.48 37.84 -21.58
N LYS A 105 -0.79 39.11 -21.92
CA LYS A 105 -1.95 39.87 -21.42
C LYS A 105 -3.28 39.15 -21.68
N SER A 106 -4.08 39.02 -20.62
CA SER A 106 -5.29 38.20 -20.54
C SER A 106 -6.54 38.97 -21.00
N GLY A 107 -7.32 38.40 -21.93
CA GLY A 107 -8.65 38.91 -22.31
C GLY A 107 -9.81 38.20 -21.58
N ARG A 108 -10.94 38.89 -21.37
CA ARG A 108 -12.13 38.43 -20.59
C ARG A 108 -12.71 37.07 -21.05
N LYS A 109 -12.69 36.77 -22.35
CA LYS A 109 -13.13 35.46 -22.89
C LYS A 109 -12.19 34.31 -22.50
N ARG A 110 -10.90 34.60 -22.32
CA ARG A 110 -9.84 33.62 -22.02
C ARG A 110 -9.79 33.28 -20.53
N GLU A 111 -10.07 34.23 -19.65
CA GLU A 111 -10.21 33.99 -18.21
C GLU A 111 -11.34 33.03 -17.88
N ARG A 112 -12.48 33.16 -18.59
CA ARG A 112 -13.60 32.23 -18.46
C ARG A 112 -13.23 30.79 -18.83
N LYS A 113 -12.35 30.59 -19.83
CA LYS A 113 -11.86 29.24 -20.21
C LYS A 113 -10.94 28.65 -19.13
N VAL A 114 -10.04 29.45 -18.57
CA VAL A 114 -9.13 29.02 -17.50
C VAL A 114 -9.88 28.73 -16.19
N ALA A 115 -10.87 29.54 -15.84
CA ALA A 115 -11.73 29.28 -14.68
C ALA A 115 -12.48 27.95 -14.82
N ARG A 116 -12.98 27.64 -16.03
CA ARG A 116 -13.60 26.34 -16.34
C ARG A 116 -12.60 25.19 -16.24
N ALA A 117 -11.40 25.32 -16.81
CA ALA A 117 -10.34 24.31 -16.71
C ALA A 117 -9.94 24.03 -15.26
N ARG A 118 -9.75 25.08 -14.44
CA ARG A 118 -9.46 24.95 -13.00
C ARG A 118 -10.60 24.30 -12.22
N ALA A 119 -11.86 24.59 -12.56
CA ALA A 119 -13.02 23.97 -11.92
C ALA A 119 -13.11 22.47 -12.26
N VAL A 120 -12.82 22.08 -13.50
CA VAL A 120 -12.75 20.67 -13.93
C VAL A 120 -11.63 19.94 -13.19
N LEU A 121 -10.42 20.50 -13.14
CA LEU A 121 -9.29 19.93 -12.40
C LEU A 121 -9.59 19.79 -10.90
N LYS A 122 -10.23 20.80 -10.27
CA LYS A 122 -10.64 20.70 -8.85
C LYS A 122 -11.72 19.65 -8.63
N LYS A 123 -12.67 19.48 -9.56
CA LYS A 123 -13.71 18.44 -9.48
C LYS A 123 -13.12 17.04 -9.65
N GLN A 124 -12.17 16.86 -10.57
CA GLN A 124 -11.43 15.62 -10.74
C GLN A 124 -10.56 15.32 -9.51
N GLN A 125 -9.84 16.32 -8.97
CA GLN A 125 -9.08 16.15 -7.74
C GLN A 125 -9.96 15.82 -6.52
N LYS A 126 -11.16 16.40 -6.39
CA LYS A 126 -12.12 16.03 -5.34
C LYS A 126 -12.70 14.62 -5.52
N LYS A 127 -12.86 14.15 -6.76
CA LYS A 127 -13.25 12.76 -7.05
C LYS A 127 -12.13 11.78 -6.68
N ARG A 128 -10.87 12.10 -7.05
CA ARG A 128 -9.68 11.32 -6.66
C ARG A 128 -9.42 11.36 -5.15
N LYS A 129 -9.70 12.50 -4.50
CA LYS A 129 -9.68 12.70 -3.04
C LYS A 129 -11.00 12.31 -2.37
N GLY A 130 -11.91 11.62 -3.06
CA GLY A 130 -13.05 10.96 -2.41
C GLY A 130 -12.57 9.93 -1.38
N PRO A 131 -13.46 9.19 -0.70
CA PRO A 131 -13.12 8.25 0.39
C PRO A 131 -12.29 7.03 -0.05
N ALA A 132 -11.50 7.13 -1.13
CA ALA A 132 -10.41 6.24 -1.49
C ALA A 132 -9.18 6.41 -0.58
N ALA A 133 -8.97 7.61 0.00
CA ALA A 133 -7.85 7.89 0.91
C ALA A 133 -7.97 7.24 2.30
N GLY A 134 -9.02 6.46 2.55
CA GLY A 134 -9.26 5.74 3.80
C GLY A 134 -9.97 4.41 3.60
N ARG A 135 -9.78 3.75 2.45
CA ARG A 135 -10.16 2.34 2.32
C ARG A 135 -9.11 1.53 3.07
N PHE A 136 -9.39 1.19 4.33
CA PHE A 136 -8.61 0.19 5.03
C PHE A 136 -8.70 -1.11 4.22
N LEU A 137 -7.56 -1.57 3.71
CA LEU A 137 -7.41 -2.92 3.15
C LEU A 137 -7.81 -3.91 4.25
N ALA A 138 -8.52 -5.01 3.93
CA ALA A 138 -8.82 -6.03 4.94
C ALA A 138 -7.54 -6.50 5.64
N LEU A 139 -6.41 -6.52 4.92
CA LEU A 139 -5.13 -6.88 5.48
C LEU A 139 -4.69 -6.00 6.65
N HIS A 140 -5.05 -4.70 6.68
CA HIS A 140 -4.71 -3.81 7.80
C HIS A 140 -5.56 -4.06 9.04
N LEU A 141 -6.69 -4.75 8.90
CA LEU A 141 -7.64 -5.03 9.98
C LEU A 141 -7.35 -6.35 10.71
N ILE A 142 -6.31 -7.07 10.29
CA ILE A 142 -5.85 -8.31 10.94
C ILE A 142 -5.20 -7.97 12.29
N HIS A 143 -5.55 -8.70 13.35
CA HIS A 143 -5.04 -8.44 14.70
C HIS A 143 -3.54 -8.79 14.85
N ASP A 144 -3.15 -10.00 14.45
CA ASP A 144 -1.78 -10.52 14.59
C ASP A 144 -1.23 -10.97 13.23
N PRO A 145 -0.71 -10.05 12.40
CA PRO A 145 -0.25 -10.38 11.05
C PRO A 145 0.96 -11.33 11.04
N GLN A 146 1.87 -11.22 12.03
CA GLN A 146 3.05 -12.07 12.14
C GLN A 146 2.68 -13.54 12.36
N ASP A 147 1.88 -13.83 13.40
CA ASP A 147 1.47 -15.19 13.74
C ASP A 147 0.58 -15.81 12.64
N PHE A 148 -0.28 -14.98 12.02
CA PHE A 148 -1.07 -15.41 10.87
C PHE A 148 -0.19 -15.83 9.68
N ALA A 149 0.84 -15.04 9.36
CA ALA A 149 1.79 -15.36 8.29
C ALA A 149 2.53 -16.68 8.55
N GLU A 150 3.03 -16.87 9.78
CA GLU A 150 3.77 -18.08 10.16
C GLU A 150 2.89 -19.33 10.13
N LYS A 151 1.66 -19.24 10.63
CA LYS A 151 0.68 -20.34 10.58
C LYS A 151 0.34 -20.72 9.13
N LEU A 152 0.11 -19.71 8.29
CA LEU A 152 -0.18 -19.91 6.87
C LEU A 152 1.02 -20.51 6.13
N PHE A 153 2.24 -20.07 6.43
CA PHE A 153 3.47 -20.62 5.85
C PHE A 153 3.73 -22.07 6.28
N LYS A 154 3.59 -22.40 7.57
CA LYS A 154 3.69 -23.80 8.06
C LYS A 154 2.68 -24.72 7.36
N ARG A 155 1.49 -24.20 7.05
CA ARG A 155 0.48 -24.93 6.25
C ARG A 155 0.94 -25.08 4.81
N LEU A 156 1.45 -24.02 4.17
CA LEU A 156 1.95 -24.04 2.79
C LEU A 156 3.08 -25.07 2.57
N GLU A 157 3.98 -25.26 3.54
CA GLU A 157 5.04 -26.26 3.47
C GLU A 157 4.50 -27.70 3.46
N ARG A 158 3.42 -27.96 4.20
CA ARG A 158 2.78 -29.28 4.31
C ARG A 158 1.66 -29.50 3.29
N ALA A 159 1.23 -28.46 2.59
CA ALA A 159 0.10 -28.50 1.70
C ALA A 159 0.37 -29.39 0.47
N THR A 160 -0.41 -30.46 0.34
CA THR A 160 -0.47 -31.35 -0.84
C THR A 160 -1.51 -30.89 -1.86
N GLU A 161 -2.08 -29.70 -1.66
CA GLU A 161 -3.16 -29.17 -2.48
C GLU A 161 -2.71 -28.80 -3.90
N LYS A 162 -3.69 -28.53 -4.77
CA LYS A 162 -3.45 -28.09 -6.15
C LYS A 162 -2.54 -26.86 -6.16
N PHE A 163 -1.68 -26.78 -7.17
CA PHE A 163 -0.70 -25.70 -7.29
C PHE A 163 -1.33 -24.30 -7.28
N GLU A 164 -2.52 -24.14 -7.86
CA GLU A 164 -3.28 -22.88 -7.82
C GLU A 164 -3.55 -22.38 -6.39
N ILE A 165 -3.92 -23.27 -5.47
CA ILE A 165 -4.20 -22.85 -4.08
C ILE A 165 -2.88 -22.52 -3.36
N ARG A 166 -1.82 -23.29 -3.63
CA ARG A 166 -0.48 -22.99 -3.10
C ARG A 166 0.00 -21.62 -3.58
N LEU A 167 -0.30 -21.26 -4.82
CA LEU A 167 -0.02 -19.96 -5.40
C LEU A 167 -0.79 -18.84 -4.70
N LEU A 168 -2.08 -19.03 -4.40
CA LEU A 168 -2.88 -18.07 -3.64
C LEU A 168 -2.33 -17.87 -2.21
N MET A 169 -1.89 -18.95 -1.55
CA MET A 169 -1.22 -18.84 -0.24
C MET A 169 0.08 -18.04 -0.34
N MET A 170 0.93 -18.34 -1.33
CA MET A 170 2.17 -17.60 -1.57
C MET A 170 1.91 -16.11 -1.83
N ALA A 171 0.87 -15.79 -2.60
CA ALA A 171 0.47 -14.42 -2.89
C ALA A 171 0.06 -13.68 -1.62
N LEU A 172 -0.81 -14.28 -0.80
CA LEU A 172 -1.29 -13.68 0.44
C LEU A 172 -0.15 -13.45 1.44
N ILE A 173 0.71 -14.45 1.65
CA ILE A 173 1.87 -14.32 2.55
C ILE A 173 2.77 -13.18 2.06
N SER A 174 3.07 -13.12 0.76
CA SER A 174 3.99 -12.12 0.22
C SER A 174 3.45 -10.70 0.32
N ARG A 175 2.13 -10.51 0.10
CA ARG A 175 1.46 -9.23 0.31
C ARG A 175 1.45 -8.83 1.78
N LEU A 176 1.17 -9.77 2.69
CA LEU A 176 1.18 -9.54 4.13
C LEU A 176 2.57 -9.15 4.63
N THR A 177 3.62 -9.81 4.13
CA THR A 177 5.03 -9.47 4.41
C THR A 177 5.38 -8.06 3.95
N GLY A 178 4.95 -7.64 2.76
CA GLY A 178 5.24 -6.30 2.27
C GLY A 178 4.54 -5.19 3.05
N ILE A 179 3.28 -5.41 3.46
CA ILE A 179 2.46 -4.39 4.14
C ILE A 179 2.85 -4.24 5.62
N HIS A 180 2.88 -5.37 6.35
CA HIS A 180 3.12 -5.36 7.80
C HIS A 180 4.58 -5.58 8.17
N GLN A 181 5.50 -5.64 7.18
CA GLN A 181 6.93 -5.87 7.38
C GLN A 181 7.21 -7.09 8.28
N VAL A 182 6.52 -8.20 7.97
CA VAL A 182 6.57 -9.46 8.72
C VAL A 182 7.93 -10.15 8.54
N PHE A 183 8.51 -10.62 9.64
CA PHE A 183 9.76 -11.38 9.62
C PHE A 183 9.51 -12.84 9.28
N LEU A 184 9.69 -13.22 8.01
CA LEU A 184 9.53 -14.61 7.55
C LEU A 184 10.65 -15.02 6.58
N PHE A 185 11.86 -15.21 7.10
CA PHE A 185 13.04 -15.49 6.28
C PHE A 185 12.98 -16.84 5.53
N ASN A 186 12.25 -17.83 6.06
CA ASN A 186 12.08 -19.13 5.41
C ASN A 186 11.28 -19.06 4.10
N LEU A 187 10.56 -17.95 3.87
CA LEU A 187 9.83 -17.73 2.62
C LEU A 187 10.76 -17.63 1.42
N TYR A 188 11.92 -16.96 1.54
CA TYR A 188 12.79 -16.72 0.39
C TYR A 188 13.44 -18.00 -0.15
N PRO A 189 14.03 -18.89 0.68
CA PRO A 189 14.50 -20.19 0.22
C PRO A 189 13.37 -21.11 -0.29
N PHE A 190 12.14 -20.91 0.18
CA PHE A 190 10.98 -21.63 -0.34
C PHE A 190 10.63 -21.16 -1.76
N LEU A 191 10.52 -19.84 -1.97
CA LEU A 191 10.26 -19.24 -3.29
C LEU A 191 11.38 -19.55 -4.29
N GLN A 192 12.64 -19.59 -3.83
CA GLN A 192 13.80 -19.91 -4.66
C GLN A 192 13.65 -21.23 -5.42
N ARG A 193 12.99 -22.24 -4.83
CA ARG A 193 12.77 -23.55 -5.47
C ARG A 193 11.85 -23.46 -6.70
N TYR A 194 11.00 -22.44 -6.75
CA TYR A 194 10.04 -22.20 -7.84
C TYR A 194 10.58 -21.25 -8.91
N LEU A 195 11.76 -20.64 -8.70
CA LEU A 195 12.39 -19.71 -9.63
C LEU A 195 13.15 -20.47 -10.75
N GLN A 196 12.42 -21.23 -11.55
CA GLN A 196 12.92 -21.89 -12.75
C GLN A 196 12.11 -21.46 -13.98
N PRO A 197 12.73 -21.19 -15.15
CA PRO A 197 12.01 -20.71 -16.33
C PRO A 197 10.94 -21.65 -16.87
N HIS A 198 11.08 -22.96 -16.63
CA HIS A 198 10.11 -23.97 -17.05
C HIS A 198 8.91 -24.09 -16.10
N GLN A 199 9.00 -23.52 -14.90
CA GLN A 199 7.96 -23.64 -13.89
C GLN A 199 6.68 -22.91 -14.31
N LYS A 200 5.53 -23.52 -14.04
CA LYS A 200 4.22 -22.90 -14.29
C LYS A 200 4.05 -21.64 -13.47
N GLU A 201 3.53 -20.59 -14.11
CA GLU A 201 3.22 -19.29 -13.49
C GLU A 201 4.40 -18.64 -12.75
N VAL A 202 5.63 -18.88 -13.21
CA VAL A 202 6.84 -18.34 -12.56
C VAL A 202 6.85 -16.81 -12.47
N THR A 203 6.21 -16.12 -13.41
CA THR A 203 6.04 -14.66 -13.37
C THR A 203 5.30 -14.20 -12.11
N LYS A 204 4.27 -14.94 -11.67
CA LYS A 204 3.54 -14.61 -10.44
C LYS A 204 4.42 -14.81 -9.21
N VAL A 205 5.20 -15.90 -9.19
CA VAL A 205 6.17 -16.19 -8.11
C VAL A 205 7.24 -15.09 -8.01
N MET A 206 7.72 -14.58 -9.14
CA MET A 206 8.65 -13.44 -9.18
C MET A 206 8.04 -12.16 -8.60
N THR A 207 6.77 -11.87 -8.94
CA THR A 207 6.04 -10.75 -8.35
C THR A 207 5.90 -10.89 -6.84
N TYR A 208 5.59 -12.10 -6.36
CA TYR A 208 5.49 -12.38 -4.92
C TYR A 208 6.83 -12.17 -4.20
N LEU A 209 7.94 -12.63 -4.79
CA LEU A 209 9.28 -12.38 -4.26
C LEU A 209 9.55 -10.86 -4.12
N ALA A 210 9.22 -10.09 -5.15
CA ALA A 210 9.43 -8.65 -5.15
C ALA A 210 8.54 -7.94 -4.11
N GLN A 211 7.28 -8.39 -3.93
CA GLN A 211 6.36 -7.87 -2.92
C GLN A 211 6.78 -8.21 -1.49
N ALA A 212 7.30 -9.42 -1.26
CA ALA A 212 7.78 -9.86 0.04
C ALA A 212 9.12 -9.23 0.45
N SER A 213 9.87 -8.64 -0.49
CA SER A 213 11.12 -7.95 -0.20
C SER A 213 10.81 -6.60 0.48
N HIS A 214 11.38 -6.31 1.64
CA HIS A 214 11.20 -5.04 2.34
C HIS A 214 12.49 -4.64 3.06
N GLU A 215 12.57 -3.39 3.50
CA GLU A 215 13.81 -2.79 4.04
C GLU A 215 14.39 -3.55 5.24
N LEU A 216 13.54 -4.15 6.08
CA LEU A 216 13.94 -4.90 7.28
C LEU A 216 14.41 -6.34 6.99
N VAL A 217 14.53 -6.75 5.72
CA VAL A 217 15.05 -8.07 5.36
C VAL A 217 16.56 -7.99 5.21
N PRO A 218 17.33 -8.85 5.91
CA PRO A 218 18.78 -8.86 5.78
C PRO A 218 19.21 -9.24 4.36
N PRO A 219 20.20 -8.54 3.78
CA PRO A 219 20.62 -8.78 2.41
C PRO A 219 21.20 -10.18 2.18
N GLU A 220 21.78 -10.81 3.21
CA GLU A 220 22.34 -12.16 3.16
C GLU A 220 21.32 -13.23 2.76
N VAL A 221 20.05 -13.03 3.13
CA VAL A 221 18.96 -13.98 2.82
C VAL A 221 18.47 -13.78 1.37
N LEU A 222 18.47 -12.54 0.88
CA LEU A 222 17.98 -12.20 -0.46
C LEU A 222 19.04 -12.38 -1.56
N GLU A 223 20.32 -12.21 -1.24
CA GLU A 223 21.45 -12.37 -2.18
C GLU A 223 21.43 -13.72 -2.91
N PRO A 224 21.30 -14.90 -2.24
CA PRO A 224 21.24 -16.19 -2.94
C PRO A 224 20.01 -16.29 -3.85
N VAL A 225 18.89 -15.66 -3.49
CA VAL A 225 17.67 -15.66 -4.31
C VAL A 225 17.86 -14.81 -5.57
N VAL A 226 18.43 -13.62 -5.45
CA VAL A 226 18.74 -12.75 -6.60
C VAL A 226 19.78 -13.40 -7.52
N LYS A 227 20.82 -14.03 -6.97
CA LYS A 227 21.78 -14.83 -7.75
C LYS A 227 21.10 -15.99 -8.47
N ALA A 228 20.17 -16.68 -7.82
CA ALA A 228 19.40 -17.76 -8.46
C ALA A 228 18.55 -17.23 -9.63
N VAL A 229 17.91 -16.06 -9.49
CA VAL A 229 17.18 -15.42 -10.60
C VAL A 229 18.14 -15.09 -11.75
N ALA A 230 19.29 -14.49 -11.46
CA ALA A 230 20.27 -14.15 -12.48
C ALA A 230 20.77 -15.39 -13.23
N ASN A 231 21.18 -16.43 -12.50
CA ASN A 231 21.73 -17.65 -13.07
C ASN A 231 20.68 -18.47 -13.86
N ASN A 232 19.41 -18.44 -13.43
CA ASN A 232 18.37 -19.24 -14.06
C ASN A 232 17.68 -18.51 -15.21
N PHE A 233 17.51 -17.19 -15.14
CA PHE A 233 16.74 -16.41 -16.13
C PHE A 233 17.60 -15.55 -17.04
N ILE A 234 18.64 -14.92 -16.51
CA ILE A 234 19.45 -13.93 -17.22
C ILE A 234 20.64 -14.65 -17.87
N THR A 235 20.33 -15.56 -18.80
CA THR A 235 21.31 -16.30 -19.59
C THR A 235 20.94 -16.23 -21.06
N GLU A 236 21.93 -16.28 -21.95
CA GLU A 236 21.71 -16.22 -23.40
C GLU A 236 20.89 -17.39 -23.97
N ARG A 237 20.77 -18.48 -23.21
CA ARG A 237 20.02 -19.68 -23.60
C ARG A 237 18.51 -19.52 -23.43
N ASN A 238 18.07 -18.57 -22.61
CA ASN A 238 16.67 -18.37 -22.31
C ASN A 238 15.98 -17.48 -23.35
N ASN A 239 14.65 -17.56 -23.38
CA ASN A 239 13.85 -16.65 -24.18
C ASN A 239 14.10 -15.19 -23.75
N ARG A 240 14.05 -14.26 -24.71
CA ARG A 240 14.27 -12.83 -24.49
C ARG A 240 13.29 -12.27 -23.46
N ASP A 241 12.04 -12.75 -23.47
CA ASP A 241 11.03 -12.37 -22.49
C ASP A 241 11.40 -12.83 -21.08
N ALA A 242 11.98 -14.04 -20.95
CA ALA A 242 12.44 -14.56 -19.67
C ALA A 242 13.62 -13.74 -19.12
N ILE A 243 14.55 -13.31 -19.98
CA ILE A 243 15.65 -12.42 -19.60
C ILE A 243 15.11 -11.07 -19.13
N ALA A 244 14.17 -10.48 -19.88
CA ALA A 244 13.56 -9.21 -19.51
C ALA A 244 12.78 -9.29 -18.18
N MET A 245 12.01 -10.36 -17.98
CA MET A 245 11.32 -10.63 -16.70
C MET A 245 12.31 -10.78 -15.55
N GLY A 246 13.41 -11.52 -15.75
CA GLY A 246 14.46 -11.68 -14.73
C GLY A 246 15.08 -10.35 -14.32
N LEU A 247 15.48 -9.51 -15.30
CA LEU A 247 16.03 -8.18 -15.03
C LEU A 247 15.05 -7.26 -14.31
N ASN A 248 13.78 -7.25 -14.72
CA ASN A 248 12.74 -6.46 -14.07
C ASN A 248 12.48 -6.93 -12.63
N THR A 249 12.47 -8.25 -12.39
CA THR A 249 12.31 -8.81 -11.05
C THR A 249 13.46 -8.41 -10.14
N VAL A 250 14.70 -8.54 -10.62
CA VAL A 250 15.89 -8.13 -9.86
C VAL A 250 15.84 -6.63 -9.54
N ARG A 251 15.45 -5.80 -10.52
CA ARG A 251 15.25 -4.36 -10.27
C ARG A 251 14.21 -4.13 -9.18
N GLU A 252 13.07 -4.78 -9.25
CA GLU A 252 11.96 -4.55 -8.31
C GLU A 252 12.31 -4.97 -6.87
N VAL A 253 13.10 -6.04 -6.71
CA VAL A 253 13.71 -6.41 -5.43
C VAL A 253 14.70 -5.32 -4.98
N CYS A 254 15.56 -4.83 -5.87
CA CYS A 254 16.55 -3.80 -5.55
C CYS A 254 15.94 -2.43 -5.23
N VAL A 255 14.73 -2.12 -5.72
CA VAL A 255 14.02 -0.89 -5.37
C VAL A 255 13.70 -0.87 -3.88
N ARG A 256 13.35 -2.02 -3.29
CA ARG A 256 13.02 -2.15 -1.87
C ARG A 256 14.24 -2.46 -1.02
N CYS A 257 15.14 -3.30 -1.52
CA CYS A 257 16.36 -3.73 -0.83
C CYS A 257 17.59 -3.47 -1.73
N PRO A 258 18.09 -2.23 -1.81
CA PRO A 258 19.23 -1.88 -2.67
C PRO A 258 20.56 -2.49 -2.19
N LEU A 259 20.60 -2.99 -0.95
CA LEU A 259 21.78 -3.61 -0.34
C LEU A 259 22.08 -5.02 -0.89
N VAL A 260 21.12 -5.66 -1.55
CA VAL A 260 21.22 -7.06 -2.02
C VAL A 260 22.18 -7.21 -3.21
N MET A 261 22.44 -6.15 -3.94
CA MET A 261 23.24 -6.21 -5.17
C MET A 261 24.73 -6.11 -4.89
N THR A 262 25.49 -7.04 -5.47
CA THR A 262 26.96 -7.00 -5.46
C THR A 262 27.51 -6.26 -6.68
N LYS A 263 28.72 -5.71 -6.56
CA LYS A 263 29.41 -4.97 -7.63
C LYS A 263 29.63 -5.82 -8.89
N GLU A 264 29.94 -7.10 -8.70
CA GLU A 264 30.16 -8.06 -9.80
C GLU A 264 28.86 -8.33 -10.54
N LEU A 265 27.81 -8.71 -9.82
CA LEU A 265 26.50 -8.99 -10.41
C LEU A 265 25.93 -7.76 -11.12
N LEU A 266 26.02 -6.57 -10.52
CA LEU A 266 25.53 -5.34 -11.17
C LEU A 266 26.27 -5.05 -12.48
N ALA A 267 27.58 -5.29 -12.52
CA ALA A 267 28.38 -5.08 -13.72
C ALA A 267 27.99 -6.04 -14.85
N ASP A 268 27.70 -7.30 -14.50
CA ASP A 268 27.25 -8.32 -15.46
C ASP A 268 25.86 -7.99 -15.99
N LEU A 269 24.93 -7.60 -15.11
CA LEU A 269 23.57 -7.19 -15.50
C LEU A 269 23.56 -5.90 -16.33
N ALA A 270 24.46 -4.95 -16.04
CA ALA A 270 24.62 -3.74 -16.85
C ALA A 270 25.12 -4.02 -18.27
N GLY A 271 25.76 -5.18 -18.51
CA GLY A 271 26.17 -5.63 -19.84
C GLY A 271 25.01 -5.77 -20.83
N TYR A 272 23.80 -6.07 -20.34
CA TYR A 272 22.61 -6.24 -21.17
C TYR A 272 22.06 -4.93 -21.78
N LYS A 273 22.68 -3.78 -21.52
CA LYS A 273 22.30 -2.48 -22.12
C LYS A 273 22.53 -2.39 -23.63
N THR A 274 23.39 -3.24 -24.20
CA THR A 274 23.68 -3.33 -25.65
C THR A 274 23.04 -4.56 -26.28
N TYR A 275 22.11 -5.22 -25.59
CA TYR A 275 21.44 -6.40 -26.11
C TYR A 275 20.55 -6.07 -27.33
N ARG A 276 20.27 -7.07 -28.18
CA ARG A 276 19.49 -6.87 -29.41
C ARG A 276 18.03 -6.49 -29.14
N ASP A 277 17.47 -6.99 -28.04
CA ASP A 277 16.07 -6.81 -27.69
C ASP A 277 15.82 -5.54 -26.89
N LYS A 278 14.83 -4.74 -27.31
CA LYS A 278 14.50 -3.48 -26.65
C LYS A 278 13.97 -3.70 -25.23
N GLY A 279 13.20 -4.75 -24.96
CA GLY A 279 12.66 -5.05 -23.64
C GLY A 279 13.77 -5.32 -22.63
N VAL A 280 14.74 -6.15 -23.02
CA VAL A 280 15.94 -6.46 -22.23
C VAL A 280 16.79 -5.20 -21.99
N VAL A 281 17.02 -4.40 -23.04
CA VAL A 281 17.79 -3.16 -22.94
C VAL A 281 17.12 -2.16 -21.98
N MET A 282 15.80 -2.01 -22.05
CA MET A 282 15.05 -1.11 -21.16
C MET A 282 15.11 -1.57 -19.71
N ALA A 283 14.99 -2.89 -19.45
CA ALA A 283 15.11 -3.48 -18.12
C ALA A 283 16.53 -3.30 -17.52
N ALA A 284 17.57 -3.52 -18.32
CA ALA A 284 18.95 -3.29 -17.87
C ALA A 284 19.21 -1.79 -17.58
N ARG A 285 18.71 -0.89 -18.44
CA ARG A 285 18.83 0.56 -18.22
C ARG A 285 18.10 1.03 -16.98
N SER A 286 16.92 0.48 -16.69
CA SER A 286 16.12 0.86 -15.52
C SER A 286 16.79 0.41 -14.21
N LEU A 287 17.51 -0.72 -14.21
CA LEU A 287 18.35 -1.15 -13.10
C LEU A 287 19.56 -0.21 -12.91
N VAL A 288 20.28 0.13 -13.98
CA VAL A 288 21.40 1.08 -13.92
C VAL A 288 20.94 2.44 -13.40
N GLN A 289 19.78 2.93 -13.86
CA GLN A 289 19.23 4.20 -13.40
C GLN A 289 18.89 4.20 -11.91
N LEU A 290 18.38 3.08 -11.37
CA LEU A 290 18.13 2.92 -9.93
C LEU A 290 19.43 3.08 -9.13
N TYR A 291 20.50 2.40 -9.55
CA TYR A 291 21.78 2.48 -8.83
C TYR A 291 22.50 3.83 -9.03
N ARG A 292 22.16 4.62 -10.05
CA ARG A 292 22.65 6.01 -10.16
C ARG A 292 22.07 6.90 -9.06
N SER A 293 20.80 6.72 -8.70
CA SER A 293 20.16 7.52 -7.64
C SER A 293 20.49 7.01 -6.25
N VAL A 294 20.58 5.69 -6.06
CA VAL A 294 20.69 5.04 -4.74
C VAL A 294 22.15 4.84 -4.29
N ARG A 295 23.01 4.30 -5.17
CA ARG A 295 24.43 4.03 -4.84
C ARG A 295 25.31 4.04 -6.09
N PRO A 296 25.75 5.23 -6.57
CA PRO A 296 26.52 5.35 -7.80
C PRO A 296 27.94 4.76 -7.70
N GLU A 297 28.42 4.44 -6.50
CA GLU A 297 29.73 3.82 -6.26
C GLU A 297 29.83 2.39 -6.79
N LEU A 298 28.71 1.65 -6.77
CA LEU A 298 28.65 0.27 -7.24
C LEU A 298 28.79 0.17 -8.77
N LEU A 299 28.45 1.25 -9.48
CA LEU A 299 28.49 1.33 -10.94
C LEU A 299 29.91 1.60 -11.46
N ARG A 300 30.25 0.99 -12.61
CA ARG A 300 31.49 1.28 -13.34
C ARG A 300 31.48 2.73 -13.83
N ARG A 301 32.67 3.33 -14.00
CA ARG A 301 32.84 4.72 -14.48
C ARG A 301 32.01 5.06 -15.73
N LYS A 302 31.87 4.11 -16.66
CA LYS A 302 31.10 4.27 -17.91
C LYS A 302 29.59 4.44 -17.67
N ASP A 303 29.09 3.91 -16.56
CA ASP A 303 27.65 3.80 -16.29
C ASP A 303 27.15 4.85 -15.29
N LYS A 304 28.05 5.59 -14.62
CA LYS A 304 27.68 6.63 -13.64
C LYS A 304 26.87 7.78 -14.24
N GLY A 305 27.00 8.04 -15.54
CA GLY A 305 26.27 9.13 -16.21
C GLY A 305 26.63 10.51 -15.68
N GLN A 306 25.89 11.53 -16.11
CA GLN A 306 25.98 12.88 -15.56
C GLN A 306 25.17 12.93 -14.25
N PRO A 307 25.69 13.54 -13.17
CA PRO A 307 24.97 13.61 -11.90
C PRO A 307 23.61 14.29 -12.11
N MET A 308 22.56 13.65 -11.61
CA MET A 308 21.20 14.19 -11.63
C MET A 308 21.13 15.32 -10.59
N GLU A 309 20.49 16.45 -10.92
CA GLU A 309 20.42 17.65 -10.05
C GLU A 309 19.66 17.46 -8.73
N GLY A 310 19.06 16.28 -8.50
CA GLY A 310 18.58 15.87 -7.17
C GLY A 310 19.68 15.08 -6.47
N GLY A 311 20.18 15.60 -5.34
CA GLY A 311 21.31 15.03 -4.60
C GLY A 311 21.26 13.51 -4.43
N VAL A 312 22.44 12.90 -4.33
CA VAL A 312 22.59 11.44 -4.15
C VAL A 312 21.82 11.04 -2.90
N GLN A 313 20.69 10.35 -3.08
CA GLN A 313 19.97 9.73 -1.98
C GLN A 313 20.83 8.55 -1.53
N ARG A 314 21.63 8.76 -0.49
CA ARG A 314 22.45 7.71 0.09
C ARG A 314 21.52 6.60 0.57
N ALA A 315 21.66 5.40 0.01
CA ALA A 315 20.94 4.24 0.53
C ALA A 315 21.37 4.01 1.99
N PRO A 316 20.44 3.98 2.95
CA PRO A 316 20.76 3.66 4.34
C PRO A 316 21.42 2.29 4.43
N GLU A 317 22.35 2.15 5.38
CA GLU A 317 22.85 0.84 5.77
C GLU A 317 21.74 0.00 6.40
N TYR A 318 21.91 -1.32 6.41
CA TYR A 318 20.88 -2.20 6.95
C TYR A 318 20.68 -1.91 8.44
N GLY A 319 19.46 -1.53 8.81
CA GLY A 319 19.14 -1.13 10.18
C GLY A 319 19.50 0.31 10.54
N GLU A 320 19.96 1.13 9.59
CA GLU A 320 20.15 2.56 9.80
C GLU A 320 18.79 3.26 9.79
N LEU A 321 18.38 3.79 10.94
CA LEU A 321 17.17 4.60 11.04
C LEU A 321 17.46 5.98 10.44
N VAL A 322 16.94 6.24 9.23
CA VAL A 322 16.98 7.57 8.62
C VAL A 322 15.98 8.46 9.36
N ALA A 323 16.46 9.17 10.38
CA ALA A 323 15.70 10.25 10.98
C ALA A 323 15.64 11.41 9.98
N GLU A 324 14.46 11.72 9.44
CA GLU A 324 14.27 12.95 8.69
C GLU A 324 14.43 14.14 9.65
N GLN A 325 15.63 14.73 9.67
CA GLN A 325 15.93 15.89 10.51
C GLN A 325 15.12 17.14 10.11
N HIS A 326 14.52 17.13 8.92
CA HIS A 326 13.79 18.27 8.38
C HIS A 326 12.50 17.83 7.68
N VAL A 327 11.36 18.36 8.13
CA VAL A 327 10.08 18.22 7.43
C VAL A 327 10.05 19.24 6.29
N PRO A 328 9.87 18.82 5.03
CA PRO A 328 9.84 19.73 3.88
C PRO A 328 8.81 20.85 4.09
N GLY A 329 9.30 22.10 4.21
CA GLY A 329 8.48 23.29 4.47
C GLY A 329 8.70 23.95 5.84
N MET A 330 9.51 23.37 6.74
CA MET A 330 9.97 24.06 7.96
C MET A 330 11.13 25.05 7.71
N GLU A 331 11.74 25.04 6.52
CA GLU A 331 12.82 25.98 6.11
C GLU A 331 12.44 27.48 6.19
N LEU A 332 11.15 27.80 6.30
CA LEU A 332 10.67 29.19 6.47
C LEU A 332 10.45 29.62 7.92
N VAL A 333 10.60 28.71 8.89
CA VAL A 333 10.57 29.07 10.30
C VAL A 333 11.99 29.36 10.72
N ASP A 334 12.41 30.62 10.57
CA ASP A 334 13.62 31.14 11.22
C ASP A 334 13.37 31.06 12.74
N ILE A 335 13.80 29.96 13.35
CA ILE A 335 13.94 29.89 14.80
C ILE A 335 15.20 30.71 15.10
N PRO A 336 15.11 31.86 15.79
CA PRO A 336 16.30 32.60 16.17
C PRO A 336 17.15 31.69 17.05
N SER A 337 18.33 31.31 16.59
CA SER A 337 19.32 30.68 17.46
C SER A 337 19.75 31.73 18.47
N GLU A 338 19.20 31.67 19.68
CA GLU A 338 19.72 32.46 20.79
C GLU A 338 21.19 32.09 21.00
N PRO A 339 22.08 33.07 21.19
CA PRO A 339 23.49 32.79 21.40
C PRO A 339 23.67 32.11 22.77
N GLU A 340 24.53 31.10 22.79
CA GLU A 340 25.02 30.50 24.04
C GLU A 340 25.80 31.57 24.82
N GLU A 341 25.17 32.15 25.85
CA GLU A 341 25.85 32.93 26.88
C GLU A 341 26.03 32.08 28.14
N ASP A 342 27.29 31.80 28.45
CA ASP A 342 27.75 31.23 29.72
C ASP A 342 27.32 32.12 30.90
N VAL A 343 26.44 31.61 31.77
CA VAL A 343 26.17 32.25 33.07
C VAL A 343 26.16 31.22 34.19
N ALA A 344 27.31 31.08 34.85
CA ALA A 344 27.36 30.64 36.24
C ALA A 344 26.97 31.83 37.13
N THR A 345 25.99 31.69 38.03
CA THR A 345 25.96 32.23 39.42
C THR A 345 24.63 31.88 40.10
N ASP A 346 24.79 31.30 41.28
CA ASP A 346 23.93 31.15 42.47
C ASP A 346 22.39 31.20 42.46
N VAL A 347 21.89 30.21 43.20
CA VAL A 347 20.55 30.05 43.79
C VAL A 347 20.04 31.29 44.54
N SER A 348 18.83 31.73 44.19
CA SER A 348 17.90 32.34 45.14
C SER A 348 16.47 31.92 44.80
N GLU A 349 15.77 31.36 45.79
CA GLU A 349 14.35 31.00 45.70
C GLU A 349 13.50 32.27 45.64
N SER A 350 12.63 32.38 44.62
CA SER A 350 11.52 33.34 44.62
C SER A 350 10.39 32.82 43.74
N ASP A 351 9.39 32.22 44.40
CA ASP A 351 7.97 32.15 44.07
C ASP A 351 7.57 32.14 42.57
N SER A 352 7.42 30.95 42.00
CA SER A 352 6.77 30.75 40.70
C SER A 352 5.25 30.82 40.86
N GLU A 353 4.71 32.04 40.77
CA GLU A 353 3.29 32.29 40.55
C GLU A 353 2.85 31.62 39.23
N TRP A 354 1.88 30.71 39.32
CA TRP A 354 1.35 29.99 38.17
C TRP A 354 0.68 30.98 37.21
N ILE A 355 1.28 31.19 36.04
CA ILE A 355 0.69 31.99 34.97
C ILE A 355 -0.50 31.22 34.40
N ASP A 356 -1.70 31.72 34.68
CA ASP A 356 -2.96 31.20 34.14
C ASP A 356 -3.00 31.48 32.64
N VAL A 357 -2.80 30.45 31.83
CA VAL A 357 -2.88 30.53 30.37
C VAL A 357 -4.36 30.67 30.03
N HIS A 358 -4.79 31.87 29.67
CA HIS A 358 -6.15 32.12 29.19
C HIS A 358 -6.48 31.14 28.04
N HIS A 359 -7.23 30.09 28.36
CA HIS A 359 -7.89 29.24 27.37
C HIS A 359 -8.88 30.12 26.61
N SER A 360 -8.64 30.31 25.32
CA SER A 360 -9.61 30.89 24.37
C SER A 360 -10.82 29.96 24.28
N SER A 361 -11.76 30.12 25.23
CA SER A 361 -13.07 29.46 25.30
C SER A 361 -14.16 30.31 24.64
N ASP A 362 -13.78 31.20 23.72
CA ASP A 362 -14.72 32.11 23.03
C ASP A 362 -15.13 31.68 21.62
N GLU A 363 -14.61 30.57 21.08
CA GLU A 363 -15.05 30.05 19.78
C GLU A 363 -16.31 29.16 19.86
N ASP A 364 -16.56 28.49 20.99
CA ASP A 364 -17.75 27.64 21.16
C ASP A 364 -19.02 28.46 21.38
N SER A 365 -18.93 29.62 22.04
CA SER A 365 -20.06 30.53 22.25
C SER A 365 -20.53 31.20 20.95
N ALA A 366 -19.62 31.44 19.99
CA ALA A 366 -19.96 31.99 18.68
C ALA A 366 -20.65 30.94 17.79
N CYS A 367 -20.18 29.69 17.83
CA CYS A 367 -20.76 28.58 17.05
C CYS A 367 -22.20 28.24 17.51
N VAL A 368 -22.46 28.26 18.82
CA VAL A 368 -23.82 28.04 19.37
C VAL A 368 -24.77 29.18 18.98
N LYS A 369 -24.34 30.45 19.11
CA LYS A 369 -25.16 31.62 18.72
C LYS A 369 -25.46 31.69 17.22
N LEU A 370 -24.54 31.21 16.37
CA LEU A 370 -24.77 31.12 14.92
C LEU A 370 -25.77 30.02 14.57
N ARG A 371 -25.67 28.84 15.22
CA ARG A 371 -26.63 27.74 15.03
C ARG A 371 -28.04 28.09 15.52
N GLU A 372 -28.16 28.88 16.57
CA GLU A 372 -29.46 29.33 17.10
C GLU A 372 -30.13 30.36 16.17
N LYS A 373 -29.35 31.33 15.66
CA LYS A 373 -29.82 32.29 14.64
C LYS A 373 -30.20 31.63 13.31
N GLU A 374 -29.56 30.51 12.95
CA GLU A 374 -29.90 29.76 11.75
C GLU A 374 -31.22 29.00 11.92
N ARG A 375 -31.48 28.41 13.10
CA ARG A 375 -32.78 27.79 13.43
C ARG A 375 -33.92 28.82 13.50
N GLU A 376 -33.68 30.02 14.02
CA GLU A 376 -34.67 31.11 14.01
C GLU A 376 -35.00 31.62 12.59
N ARG A 377 -34.02 31.58 11.68
CA ARG A 377 -34.24 31.93 10.27
C ARG A 377 -35.02 30.85 9.51
N GLU A 378 -34.80 29.58 9.81
CA GLU A 378 -35.56 28.48 9.22
C GLU A 378 -37.00 28.42 9.72
N THR A 379 -37.24 28.70 11.01
CA THR A 379 -38.59 28.79 11.59
C THR A 379 -39.37 29.97 11.02
N ARG A 380 -38.77 31.16 10.92
CA ARG A 380 -39.40 32.30 10.22
C ARG A 380 -39.69 32.04 8.75
N LYS A 381 -38.81 31.31 8.04
CA LYS A 381 -39.09 30.91 6.64
C LYS A 381 -40.28 29.94 6.54
N ARG A 382 -40.46 29.05 7.51
CA ARG A 382 -41.61 28.13 7.58
C ARG A 382 -42.89 28.89 7.91
N GLU A 383 -42.86 29.85 8.82
CA GLU A 383 -44.01 30.69 9.16
C GLU A 383 -44.46 31.56 7.97
N MET A 384 -43.51 32.19 7.26
CA MET A 384 -43.83 32.97 6.05
C MET A 384 -44.38 32.10 4.90
N MET A 385 -43.98 30.82 4.81
CA MET A 385 -44.56 29.88 3.85
C MET A 385 -45.99 29.47 4.22
N VAL A 386 -46.34 29.44 5.50
CA VAL A 386 -47.71 29.12 5.98
C VAL A 386 -48.63 30.33 5.81
N GLU A 387 -48.17 31.56 6.10
CA GLU A 387 -48.95 32.77 5.89
C GLU A 387 -49.20 33.07 4.40
N GLY A 388 -48.24 32.75 3.51
CA GLY A 388 -48.40 32.90 2.06
C GLY A 388 -49.44 31.97 1.42
N MET A 389 -49.87 30.90 2.13
CA MET A 389 -50.94 30.01 1.68
C MET A 389 -52.33 30.43 2.22
N GLY A 390 -52.40 31.37 3.16
CA GLY A 390 -53.65 31.81 3.80
C GLY A 390 -54.38 32.98 3.10
N THR A 391 -53.74 33.68 2.16
CA THR A 391 -54.30 34.89 1.52
C THR A 391 -54.94 34.66 0.14
N SER A 392 -55.20 33.42 -0.26
CA SER A 392 -55.87 33.09 -1.55
C SER A 392 -57.33 32.60 -1.40
N GLN A 393 -57.98 32.83 -0.24
CA GLN A 393 -59.39 32.50 -0.02
C GLN A 393 -60.20 33.65 0.60
N THR A 394 -60.22 34.84 0.01
CA THR A 394 -61.30 35.83 0.25
C THR A 394 -61.43 36.80 -0.93
N SER A 395 -61.94 36.32 -2.06
CA SER A 395 -62.59 37.17 -3.08
C SER A 395 -63.43 36.31 -4.04
N ALA A 396 -64.53 35.74 -3.52
CA ALA A 396 -65.63 35.23 -4.34
C ALA A 396 -66.92 35.28 -3.50
N SER A 397 -67.49 36.48 -3.38
CA SER A 397 -68.85 36.71 -2.92
C SER A 397 -69.41 37.88 -3.71
N ASN A 398 -69.92 37.57 -4.90
CA ASN A 398 -71.22 38.01 -5.43
C ASN A 398 -71.46 37.33 -6.78
#